data_AF-A5KAT0-F1
#
_entry.id   AF-A5KAT0-F1
#
_cell.length_a   1.000
_cell.length_b   1.000
_cell.length_c   1.000
_cell.angle_alpha   90.00
_cell.angle_beta   90.00
_cell.angle_gamma   90.00
#
_symmetry.space_group_name_H-M   'P 1'
#
loop_
_entity.id
_entity.type
_entity.pdbx_description
1 polymer ?
#
loop_
_entity_poly.entity_id
_entity_poly.type
_entity_poly.pdbx_seq_one_letter_code
_entity_poly.pdbx_strand_id
1 'polypeptide(L)'
;MELKANMKGPAPQQKFSPAKKTQNRNPKLSKMTAIFTVSPLQIILFALFSVFILNPSHAASTERGSIKCYLPNNLMEFWKDDVDQSEQLKKCAWNNWMMRLESEWENFNTSMKSKKNVWLQETEQEWTEWIKQMENKWMNCNENINDEYKDYLISKSATWTDEEWKEWIKTEGKNFMKTDLEKWIKAKETSLDLLLLTEWVQWKNEKIMAWLLSEWKTEEDTYWSQWEHSTWLKWLNLTQKKHWLKWKERNHREGEQWSTWLHVKENVYIFSEWNNWSIWKNEKEEFFYKWMEDTINEWINEKRWNTLVSTDNDS
;
A
#
# COMPACT_ATOMS: atom_id res chain seq x y z
N MET A 1 -52.92 28.67 -55.41
CA MET A 1 -53.16 28.76 -53.95
C MET A 1 -51.80 28.92 -53.29
N GLU A 2 -51.30 30.13 -53.03
CA GLU A 2 -51.72 31.05 -51.95
C GLU A 2 -51.79 30.32 -50.59
N LEU A 3 -51.15 30.71 -49.48
CA LEU A 3 -50.50 31.97 -49.08
C LEU A 3 -49.54 31.71 -47.89
N LYS A 4 -48.40 32.43 -47.94
CA LYS A 4 -47.71 33.19 -46.87
C LYS A 4 -47.94 32.88 -45.39
N ALA A 5 -46.83 32.92 -44.64
CA ALA A 5 -46.68 33.83 -43.50
C ALA A 5 -45.23 34.29 -43.35
N ASN A 6 -45.04 35.59 -43.13
CA ASN A 6 -43.80 36.37 -43.10
C ASN A 6 -43.84 37.28 -41.85
N MET A 7 -42.68 37.86 -41.51
CA MET A 7 -42.41 39.01 -40.62
C MET A 7 -42.25 38.69 -39.12
N LYS A 8 -41.31 39.24 -38.34
CA LYS A 8 -40.70 40.60 -38.20
C LYS A 8 -39.41 40.39 -37.33
N GLY A 9 -38.19 40.86 -37.62
CA GLY A 9 -37.64 42.23 -37.49
C GLY A 9 -37.56 42.73 -36.01
N PRO A 10 -36.59 43.57 -35.56
CA PRO A 10 -35.27 43.97 -36.12
C PRO A 10 -34.10 43.91 -35.11
N ALA A 11 -32.87 44.11 -35.58
CA ALA A 11 -31.73 44.54 -34.77
C ALA A 11 -31.50 46.07 -34.94
N PRO A 12 -30.93 46.77 -33.95
CA PRO A 12 -30.23 48.02 -34.23
C PRO A 12 -28.81 48.13 -33.63
N GLN A 13 -27.91 48.60 -34.51
CA GLN A 13 -26.92 49.68 -34.34
C GLN A 13 -25.67 49.51 -33.44
N GLN A 14 -24.55 49.27 -34.15
CA GLN A 14 -23.39 50.17 -34.38
C GLN A 14 -22.87 51.17 -33.32
N LYS A 15 -21.53 51.10 -33.19
CA LYS A 15 -20.49 52.13 -32.90
C LYS A 15 -20.12 52.41 -31.43
N PHE A 16 -18.86 52.13 -31.09
CA PHE A 16 -17.77 53.13 -30.92
C PHE A 16 -16.56 52.43 -30.29
N SER A 17 -15.38 52.52 -30.93
CA SER A 17 -14.08 52.30 -30.28
C SER A 17 -13.61 53.64 -29.69
N PRO A 18 -12.82 53.64 -28.59
CA PRO A 18 -11.37 53.76 -28.79
C PRO A 18 -10.46 53.06 -27.75
N ALA A 19 -9.28 52.74 -28.29
CA ALA A 19 -7.95 52.49 -27.74
C ALA A 19 -7.58 52.64 -26.24
N LYS A 20 -6.65 51.74 -25.87
CA LYS A 20 -5.56 51.80 -24.86
C LYS A 20 -5.91 51.59 -23.38
N LYS A 21 -5.46 50.46 -22.84
CA LYS A 21 -4.21 50.38 -22.04
C LYS A 21 -3.86 48.93 -21.72
N THR A 22 -2.62 48.58 -22.03
CA THR A 22 -1.91 47.38 -21.61
C THR A 22 -1.96 47.29 -20.08
N GLN A 23 -2.66 46.29 -19.54
CA GLN A 23 -2.54 45.92 -18.13
C GLN A 23 -1.97 44.53 -18.04
N ASN A 24 -0.69 44.53 -17.66
CA ASN A 24 0.12 43.42 -17.22
C ASN A 24 -0.67 42.58 -16.19
N ARG A 25 -1.14 41.40 -16.60
CA ARG A 25 -1.67 40.39 -15.68
C ARG A 25 -0.59 39.35 -15.49
N ASN A 26 0.09 39.46 -14.35
CA ASN A 26 0.86 38.38 -13.75
C ASN A 26 0.00 37.11 -13.77
N PRO A 27 0.48 35.98 -14.33
CA PRO A 27 -0.13 34.71 -14.02
C PRO A 27 0.19 34.42 -12.54
N LYS A 28 -0.84 34.52 -11.69
CA LYS A 28 -0.82 33.87 -10.38
C LYS A 28 -0.56 32.39 -10.66
N LEU A 29 0.69 31.99 -10.45
CA LEU A 29 1.12 30.60 -10.36
C LEU A 29 0.38 30.04 -9.14
N SER A 30 -0.83 29.52 -9.38
CA SER A 30 -1.48 28.61 -8.47
C SER A 30 -0.50 27.48 -8.23
N LYS A 31 0.10 27.42 -7.04
CA LYS A 31 0.81 26.25 -6.56
C LYS A 31 -0.23 25.14 -6.44
N MET A 32 -0.50 24.49 -7.55
CA MET A 32 -1.13 23.19 -7.59
C MET A 32 -0.08 22.23 -7.00
N THR A 33 -0.06 22.10 -5.68
CA THR A 33 0.50 20.91 -5.06
C THR A 33 -0.39 19.77 -5.50
N ALA A 34 -0.04 19.16 -6.63
CA ALA A 34 -0.56 17.87 -7.02
C ALA A 34 -0.20 16.92 -5.89
N ILE A 35 -1.18 16.62 -5.05
CA ILE A 35 -1.11 15.47 -4.17
C ILE A 35 -1.14 14.29 -5.13
N PHE A 36 0.03 13.76 -5.46
CA PHE A 36 0.14 12.47 -6.11
C PHE A 36 -0.34 11.44 -5.09
N THR A 37 -1.65 11.22 -5.02
CA THR A 37 -2.20 10.01 -4.43
C THR A 37 -1.80 8.88 -5.37
N VAL A 38 -0.62 8.30 -5.13
CA VAL A 38 -0.23 7.08 -5.80
C VAL A 38 -1.23 6.02 -5.36
N SER A 39 -2.13 5.67 -6.27
CA SER A 39 -3.10 4.61 -6.03
C SER A 39 -2.32 3.31 -5.73
N PRO A 40 -2.71 2.50 -4.73
CA PRO A 40 -2.10 1.19 -4.47
C PRO A 40 -2.01 0.30 -5.73
N LEU A 41 -2.93 0.49 -6.69
CA LEU A 41 -2.92 -0.15 -8.00
C LEU A 41 -1.70 0.19 -8.86
N GLN A 42 -1.12 1.39 -8.73
CA GLN A 42 0.07 1.79 -9.49
C GLN A 42 1.36 1.21 -8.91
N ILE A 43 1.40 0.95 -7.59
CA ILE A 43 2.51 0.26 -6.92
C ILE A 43 2.52 -1.23 -7.30
N ILE A 44 1.33 -1.84 -7.41
CA ILE A 44 1.16 -3.23 -7.89
C ILE A 44 1.66 -3.38 -9.34
N LEU A 45 1.43 -2.39 -10.21
CA LEU A 45 1.92 -2.42 -11.60
C LEU A 45 3.45 -2.22 -11.71
N PHE A 46 4.05 -1.46 -10.80
CA PHE A 46 5.50 -1.23 -10.79
C PHE A 46 6.29 -2.45 -10.25
N ALA A 47 5.73 -3.15 -9.26
CA ALA A 47 6.35 -4.35 -8.67
C ALA A 47 6.42 -5.56 -9.62
N LEU A 48 5.56 -5.62 -10.65
CA LEU A 48 5.57 -6.69 -11.65
C LEU A 48 6.75 -6.56 -12.64
N PHE A 49 7.38 -5.39 -12.77
CA PHE A 49 8.47 -5.16 -13.74
C PHE A 49 9.87 -5.14 -13.12
N SER A 50 10.01 -4.99 -11.80
CA SER A 50 11.30 -4.65 -11.18
C SER A 50 12.17 -5.83 -10.70
N VAL A 51 11.78 -7.09 -10.92
CA VAL A 51 12.60 -8.24 -10.48
C VAL A 51 12.94 -9.16 -11.66
N PHE A 52 13.61 -8.59 -12.66
CA PHE A 52 14.25 -9.33 -13.76
C PHE A 52 15.74 -9.62 -13.51
N ILE A 53 16.30 -9.29 -12.35
CA ILE A 53 17.73 -9.49 -12.10
C ILE A 53 17.92 -10.00 -10.68
N LEU A 54 18.62 -11.13 -10.57
CA LEU A 54 19.26 -11.75 -9.39
C LEU A 54 18.59 -13.02 -8.81
N ASN A 55 18.97 -14.16 -9.41
CA ASN A 55 19.13 -15.48 -8.79
C ASN A 55 20.51 -15.51 -8.07
N PRO A 56 20.87 -16.41 -7.10
CA PRO A 56 20.76 -17.89 -7.20
C PRO A 56 20.22 -18.64 -5.97
N SER A 57 19.40 -19.67 -6.27
CA SER A 57 19.48 -21.07 -5.81
C SER A 57 19.73 -21.40 -4.33
N HIS A 58 18.75 -22.04 -3.68
CA HIS A 58 18.96 -23.24 -2.83
C HIS A 58 17.67 -24.07 -2.78
N ALA A 59 17.76 -25.35 -3.13
CA ALA A 59 16.69 -26.33 -2.96
C ALA A 59 17.15 -27.39 -1.93
N ALA A 60 16.37 -27.57 -0.88
CA ALA A 60 16.44 -28.73 0.00
C ALA A 60 15.06 -29.40 -0.01
N SER A 61 15.03 -30.67 -0.40
CA SER A 61 13.83 -31.50 -0.43
C SER A 61 13.79 -32.42 0.79
N THR A 62 12.68 -32.41 1.50
CA THR A 62 12.33 -33.45 2.48
C THR A 62 11.01 -34.10 2.07
N GLU A 63 11.05 -35.40 1.79
CA GLU A 63 9.89 -36.22 1.44
C GLU A 63 9.10 -36.66 2.69
N ARG A 64 7.76 -36.69 2.57
CA ARG A 64 6.93 -37.75 3.16
C ARG A 64 5.60 -37.89 2.40
N GLY A 65 5.22 -39.14 2.08
CA GLY A 65 4.14 -39.55 1.16
C GLY A 65 2.69 -39.26 1.61
N SER A 66 1.65 -39.54 0.82
CA SER A 66 1.52 -40.51 -0.29
C SER A 66 0.39 -40.17 -1.28
N ILE A 67 0.68 -40.18 -2.58
CA ILE A 67 -0.03 -40.88 -3.70
C ILE A 67 1.08 -41.17 -4.72
N LYS A 68 1.22 -42.41 -5.25
CA LYS A 68 2.26 -42.75 -6.24
C LYS A 68 1.95 -42.11 -7.61
N CYS A 69 2.17 -40.80 -7.76
CA CYS A 69 2.56 -40.21 -9.04
C CYS A 69 4.08 -40.43 -9.15
N TYR A 70 4.53 -41.39 -9.97
CA TYR A 70 5.95 -41.55 -10.27
C TYR A 70 6.38 -40.34 -11.10
N LEU A 71 7.14 -39.41 -10.50
CA LEU A 71 7.73 -38.29 -11.22
C LEU A 71 9.04 -38.79 -11.82
N PRO A 72 9.18 -38.91 -13.15
CA PRO A 72 10.44 -39.32 -13.76
C PRO A 72 11.52 -38.27 -13.48
N ASN A 73 12.77 -38.70 -13.31
CA ASN A 73 13.92 -37.82 -13.12
C ASN A 73 14.16 -36.87 -14.31
N ASN A 74 13.61 -37.21 -15.48
CA ASN A 74 13.68 -36.39 -16.68
C ASN A 74 12.30 -36.32 -17.34
N LEU A 75 11.49 -35.34 -16.96
CA LEU A 75 10.22 -35.10 -17.62
C LEU A 75 10.42 -34.89 -19.13
N MET A 76 11.52 -34.23 -19.57
CA MET A 76 11.88 -33.83 -20.95
C MET A 76 11.90 -34.98 -21.97
N GLU A 77 12.27 -36.18 -21.54
CA GLU A 77 12.35 -37.35 -22.44
C GLU A 77 10.95 -37.91 -22.77
N PHE A 78 9.96 -37.64 -21.90
CA PHE A 78 8.59 -38.15 -21.99
C PHE A 78 7.68 -37.36 -22.96
N TRP A 79 8.17 -36.27 -23.54
CA TRP A 79 7.38 -35.29 -24.32
C TRP A 79 7.08 -35.75 -25.74
N LYS A 80 7.80 -36.77 -26.22
CA LYS A 80 7.84 -37.15 -27.63
C LYS A 80 6.79 -38.20 -28.02
N ASP A 81 6.23 -38.93 -27.07
CA ASP A 81 5.47 -40.15 -27.39
C ASP A 81 3.96 -40.04 -27.10
N ASP A 82 3.54 -39.68 -25.88
CA ASP A 82 2.12 -39.61 -25.49
C ASP A 82 1.76 -38.27 -24.82
N VAL A 83 0.97 -37.46 -25.55
CA VAL A 83 0.49 -36.13 -25.10
C VAL A 83 -0.29 -36.23 -23.80
N ASP A 84 -1.19 -37.22 -23.71
CA ASP A 84 -2.17 -37.30 -22.63
C ASP A 84 -1.49 -37.83 -21.36
N GLN A 85 -0.54 -38.75 -21.49
CA GLN A 85 0.28 -39.21 -20.36
C GLN A 85 1.24 -38.12 -19.86
N SER A 86 1.87 -37.34 -20.75
CA SER A 86 2.72 -36.21 -20.38
C SER A 86 1.93 -35.13 -19.61
N GLU A 87 0.73 -34.78 -20.07
CA GLU A 87 -0.12 -33.80 -19.39
C GLU A 87 -0.62 -34.28 -18.02
N GLN A 88 -0.83 -35.59 -17.84
CA GLN A 88 -1.15 -36.17 -16.52
C GLN A 88 0.01 -36.00 -15.53
N LEU A 89 1.25 -36.24 -15.96
CA LEU A 89 2.43 -36.05 -15.10
C LEU A 89 2.62 -34.59 -14.70
N LYS A 90 2.46 -33.65 -15.63
CA LYS A 90 2.51 -32.20 -15.34
C LYS A 90 1.41 -31.78 -14.37
N LYS A 91 0.20 -32.34 -14.51
CA LYS A 91 -0.89 -32.13 -13.55
C LYS A 91 -0.54 -32.66 -12.15
N CYS A 92 0.06 -33.85 -12.05
CA CYS A 92 0.57 -34.36 -10.76
C CYS A 92 1.61 -33.41 -10.17
N ALA A 93 2.56 -32.92 -10.98
CA ALA A 93 3.60 -32.00 -10.53
C ALA A 93 3.01 -30.70 -9.96
N TRP A 94 2.03 -30.11 -10.65
CA TRP A 94 1.31 -28.92 -10.17
C TRP A 94 0.56 -29.19 -8.87
N ASN A 95 -0.18 -30.30 -8.79
CA ASN A 95 -0.91 -30.65 -7.58
C ASN A 95 0.03 -30.86 -6.38
N ASN A 96 1.17 -31.53 -6.60
CA ASN A 96 2.19 -31.72 -5.57
C ASN A 96 2.80 -30.38 -5.13
N TRP A 97 3.05 -29.48 -6.08
CA TRP A 97 3.53 -28.14 -5.78
C TRP A 97 2.50 -27.34 -4.96
N MET A 98 1.22 -27.35 -5.33
CA MET A 98 0.14 -26.71 -4.58
C MET A 98 -0.02 -27.27 -3.16
N MET A 99 0.13 -28.58 -2.97
CA MET A 99 0.10 -29.18 -1.63
C MET A 99 1.29 -28.73 -0.77
N ARG A 100 2.49 -28.68 -1.34
CA ARG A 100 3.67 -28.19 -0.62
C ARG A 100 3.54 -26.70 -0.29
N LEU A 101 3.05 -25.92 -1.24
CA LEU A 101 2.78 -24.50 -1.08
C LEU A 101 1.86 -24.22 0.10
N GLU A 102 0.82 -25.05 0.31
CA GLU A 102 -0.09 -24.90 1.44
C GLU A 102 0.63 -25.03 2.79
N SER A 103 1.50 -26.04 2.95
CA SER A 103 2.32 -26.20 4.15
C SER A 103 3.34 -25.08 4.33
N GLU A 104 3.96 -24.62 3.23
CA GLU A 104 4.88 -23.48 3.26
C GLU A 104 4.15 -22.18 3.64
N TRP A 105 2.89 -22.02 3.23
CA TRP A 105 2.05 -20.88 3.59
C TRP A 105 1.73 -20.86 5.09
N GLU A 106 1.44 -22.00 5.71
CA GLU A 106 1.21 -22.08 7.16
C GLU A 106 2.43 -21.62 7.96
N ASN A 107 3.62 -22.04 7.54
CA ASN A 107 4.89 -21.62 8.14
C ASN A 107 5.13 -20.12 7.96
N PHE A 108 4.91 -19.61 6.75
CA PHE A 108 4.98 -18.18 6.47
C PHE A 108 4.00 -17.37 7.32
N ASN A 109 2.75 -17.80 7.40
CA ASN A 109 1.71 -17.13 8.19
C ASN A 109 2.07 -17.09 9.68
N THR A 110 2.64 -18.18 10.20
CA THR A 110 3.14 -18.24 11.58
C THR A 110 4.30 -17.27 11.80
N SER A 111 5.26 -17.21 10.88
CA SER A 111 6.36 -16.24 10.93
C SER A 111 5.84 -14.79 10.90
N MET A 112 4.84 -14.51 10.06
CA MET A 112 4.22 -13.19 9.98
C MET A 112 3.52 -12.79 11.27
N LYS A 113 2.82 -13.71 11.94
CA LYS A 113 2.24 -13.45 13.27
C LYS A 113 3.32 -13.05 14.27
N SER A 114 4.46 -13.73 14.26
CA SER A 114 5.58 -13.37 15.12
C SER A 114 6.14 -11.98 14.79
N LYS A 115 6.34 -11.65 13.51
CA LYS A 115 6.82 -10.32 13.08
C LYS A 115 5.86 -9.20 13.50
N LYS A 116 4.55 -9.40 13.36
CA LYS A 116 3.52 -8.45 13.81
C LYS A 116 3.57 -8.23 15.32
N ASN A 117 3.74 -9.30 16.10
CA ASN A 117 3.85 -9.19 17.55
C ASN A 117 5.09 -8.40 17.97
N VAL A 118 6.24 -8.63 17.32
CA VAL A 118 7.46 -7.85 17.55
C VAL A 118 7.22 -6.39 17.21
N TRP A 119 6.65 -6.10 16.03
CA TRP A 119 6.31 -4.74 15.63
C TRP A 119 5.37 -4.03 16.62
N LEU A 120 4.38 -4.75 17.17
CA LEU A 120 3.47 -4.21 18.17
C LEU A 120 4.19 -3.90 19.50
N GLN A 121 5.12 -4.76 19.91
CA GLN A 121 5.95 -4.53 21.11
C GLN A 121 6.88 -3.32 20.94
N GLU A 122 7.51 -3.18 19.77
CA GLU A 122 8.31 -2.00 19.42
C GLU A 122 7.44 -0.74 19.43
N THR A 123 6.23 -0.82 18.86
CA THR A 123 5.27 0.29 18.84
C THR A 123 4.82 0.69 20.25
N GLU A 124 4.67 -0.25 21.17
CA GLU A 124 4.37 0.04 22.59
C GLU A 124 5.49 0.81 23.28
N GLN A 125 6.75 0.45 23.01
CA GLN A 125 7.91 1.17 23.53
C GLN A 125 7.97 2.59 22.96
N GLU A 126 7.79 2.71 21.65
CA GLU A 126 7.74 4.01 20.97
C GLU A 126 6.59 4.88 21.45
N TRP A 127 5.41 4.30 21.74
CA TRP A 127 4.28 5.01 22.33
C TRP A 127 4.65 5.64 23.67
N THR A 128 5.30 4.87 24.54
CA THR A 128 5.72 5.32 25.86
C THR A 128 6.68 6.51 25.78
N GLU A 129 7.62 6.45 24.84
CA GLU A 129 8.55 7.55 24.60
C GLU A 129 7.86 8.75 23.96
N TRP A 130 6.97 8.52 23.00
CA TRP A 130 6.21 9.56 22.33
C TRP A 130 5.32 10.35 23.30
N ILE A 131 4.64 9.68 24.25
CA ILE A 131 3.86 10.36 25.30
C ILE A 131 4.74 11.26 26.17
N LYS A 132 5.94 10.81 26.57
CA LYS A 132 6.86 11.66 27.34
C LYS A 132 7.33 12.87 26.55
N GLN A 133 7.62 12.68 25.26
CA GLN A 133 7.98 13.78 24.37
C GLN A 133 6.84 14.79 24.22
N MET A 134 5.59 14.31 24.14
CA MET A 134 4.40 15.16 24.10
C MET A 134 4.21 15.91 25.42
N GLU A 135 4.34 15.24 26.56
CA GLU A 135 4.28 15.89 27.88
C GLU A 135 5.34 16.99 28.01
N ASN A 136 6.59 16.68 27.65
CA ASN A 136 7.68 17.65 27.64
C ASN A 136 7.40 18.82 26.70
N LYS A 137 6.91 18.55 25.48
CA LYS A 137 6.55 19.57 24.49
C LYS A 137 5.51 20.55 25.03
N TRP A 138 4.51 20.07 25.75
CA TRP A 138 3.39 20.89 26.24
C TRP A 138 3.65 21.52 27.62
N MET A 139 4.46 20.89 28.47
CA MET A 139 4.76 21.41 29.82
C MET A 139 6.00 22.33 29.84
N ASN A 140 6.93 22.14 28.89
CA ASN A 140 8.16 22.93 28.73
C ASN A 140 8.14 23.70 27.40
N CYS A 141 7.07 24.48 27.22
CA CYS A 141 6.76 25.23 25.99
C CYS A 141 7.92 26.09 25.42
N ASN A 142 8.90 26.48 26.24
CA ASN A 142 9.96 27.41 25.86
C ASN A 142 11.07 26.79 24.99
N GLU A 143 11.35 25.49 25.12
CA GLU A 143 12.46 24.81 24.44
C GLU A 143 12.05 23.95 23.24
N ASN A 144 10.79 23.47 23.20
CA ASN A 144 10.38 22.41 22.26
C ASN A 144 9.07 22.68 21.50
N ILE A 145 8.49 23.89 21.60
CA ILE A 145 7.39 24.26 20.70
C ILE A 145 7.97 24.47 19.31
N ASN A 146 7.50 23.65 18.37
CA ASN A 146 7.77 23.78 16.93
C ASN A 146 7.63 25.26 16.52
N ASP A 147 8.62 25.80 15.81
CA ASP A 147 8.68 27.22 15.41
C ASP A 147 7.36 27.73 14.80
N GLU A 148 6.64 26.86 14.07
CA GLU A 148 5.31 27.15 13.50
C GLU A 148 4.25 27.57 14.53
N TYR A 149 4.23 26.97 15.72
CA TYR A 149 3.26 27.30 16.76
C TYR A 149 3.70 28.51 17.56
N LYS A 150 5.02 28.66 17.75
CA LYS A 150 5.62 29.75 18.53
C LYS A 150 5.33 31.10 17.88
N ASP A 151 5.54 31.23 16.57
CA ASP A 151 5.26 32.46 15.83
C ASP A 151 3.76 32.79 15.81
N TYR A 152 2.90 31.77 15.65
CA TYR A 152 1.45 31.95 15.71
C TYR A 152 0.99 32.44 17.09
N LEU A 153 1.47 31.79 18.15
CA LEU A 153 1.13 32.12 19.54
C LEU A 153 1.63 33.53 19.89
N ILE A 154 2.91 33.83 19.69
CA ILE A 154 3.51 35.14 19.99
C ILE A 154 2.76 36.27 19.28
N SER A 155 2.43 36.09 18.00
CA SER A 155 1.75 37.14 17.22
C SER A 155 0.34 37.47 17.71
N LYS A 156 -0.34 36.55 18.41
CA LYS A 156 -1.72 36.75 18.88
C LYS A 156 -1.83 36.94 20.39
N SER A 157 -0.90 36.41 21.18
CA SER A 157 -1.08 36.25 22.62
C SER A 157 -0.46 37.35 23.49
N ALA A 158 0.24 38.31 22.89
CA ALA A 158 0.91 39.41 23.60
C ALA A 158 -0.02 40.23 24.52
N THR A 159 -1.33 40.24 24.26
CA THR A 159 -2.33 40.94 25.08
C THR A 159 -3.35 40.00 25.74
N TRP A 160 -3.14 38.68 25.69
CA TRP A 160 -4.12 37.74 26.20
C TRP A 160 -4.22 37.76 27.72
N THR A 161 -5.45 37.77 28.19
CA THR A 161 -5.85 37.54 29.56
C THR A 161 -5.73 36.04 29.92
N ASP A 162 -5.72 35.74 31.23
CA ASP A 162 -5.72 34.36 31.72
C ASP A 162 -6.94 33.57 31.17
N GLU A 163 -8.08 34.23 30.97
CA GLU A 163 -9.29 33.62 30.40
C GLU A 163 -9.12 33.25 28.92
N GLU A 164 -8.49 34.12 28.12
CA GLU A 164 -8.20 33.84 26.71
C GLU A 164 -7.20 32.68 26.56
N TRP A 165 -6.17 32.61 27.43
CA TRP A 165 -5.24 31.47 27.46
C TRP A 165 -5.94 30.14 27.80
N LYS A 166 -6.85 30.16 28.78
CA LYS A 166 -7.66 28.98 29.14
C LYS A 166 -8.57 28.54 28.01
N GLU A 167 -9.18 29.49 27.28
CA GLU A 167 -10.04 29.19 26.14
C GLU A 167 -9.23 28.59 24.98
N TRP A 168 -8.06 29.16 24.68
CA TRP A 168 -7.19 28.69 23.62
C TRP A 168 -6.71 27.25 23.83
N ILE A 169 -6.17 26.92 25.01
CA ILE A 169 -5.64 25.57 25.27
C ILE A 169 -6.76 24.52 25.23
N LYS A 170 -7.98 24.87 25.67
CA LYS A 170 -9.16 23.99 25.63
C LYS A 170 -9.73 23.79 24.22
N THR A 171 -9.35 24.63 23.27
CA THR A 171 -9.86 24.62 21.89
C THR A 171 -8.75 24.29 20.88
N GLU A 172 -7.97 25.29 20.47
CA GLU A 172 -6.90 25.15 19.49
C GLU A 172 -5.76 24.25 19.98
N GLY A 173 -5.28 24.44 21.22
CA GLY A 173 -4.21 23.62 21.79
C GLY A 173 -4.59 22.14 21.86
N LYS A 174 -5.79 21.85 22.35
CA LYS A 174 -6.41 20.52 22.31
C LYS A 174 -6.47 19.93 20.90
N ASN A 175 -6.86 20.72 19.90
CA ASN A 175 -6.90 20.26 18.51
C ASN A 175 -5.51 19.94 17.95
N PHE A 176 -4.48 20.68 18.34
CA PHE A 176 -3.09 20.37 17.97
C PHE A 176 -2.63 19.05 18.59
N MET A 177 -2.90 18.81 19.88
CA MET A 177 -2.61 17.53 20.53
C MET A 177 -3.26 16.36 19.79
N LYS A 178 -4.55 16.49 19.43
CA LYS A 178 -5.27 15.47 18.64
C LYS A 178 -4.64 15.24 17.26
N THR A 179 -4.29 16.32 16.57
CA THR A 179 -3.64 16.24 15.25
C THR A 179 -2.30 15.51 15.30
N ASP A 180 -1.52 15.73 16.37
CA ASP A 180 -0.25 15.04 16.58
C ASP A 180 -0.47 13.53 16.79
N LEU A 181 -1.48 13.15 17.58
CA LEU A 181 -1.86 11.73 17.74
C LEU A 181 -2.28 11.11 16.40
N GLU A 182 -3.18 11.75 15.66
CA GLU A 182 -3.67 11.25 14.37
C GLU A 182 -2.53 11.03 13.37
N LYS A 183 -1.56 11.97 13.32
CA LYS A 183 -0.36 11.83 12.48
C LYS A 183 0.48 10.64 12.91
N TRP A 184 0.72 10.48 14.21
CA TRP A 184 1.54 9.39 14.73
C TRP A 184 0.90 8.02 14.47
N ILE A 185 -0.40 7.87 14.78
CA ILE A 185 -1.16 6.65 14.51
C ILE A 185 -1.15 6.30 13.02
N LYS A 186 -1.39 7.28 12.15
CA LYS A 186 -1.37 7.06 10.70
C LYS A 186 0.01 6.62 10.19
N ALA A 187 1.09 7.17 10.75
CA ALA A 187 2.45 6.75 10.41
C ALA A 187 2.69 5.29 10.81
N LYS A 188 2.17 4.86 11.97
CA LYS A 188 2.24 3.46 12.41
C LYS A 188 1.39 2.52 11.58
N GLU A 189 0.16 2.90 11.23
CA GLU A 189 -0.68 2.14 10.29
C GLU A 189 0.04 1.91 8.96
N THR A 190 0.64 2.97 8.41
CA THR A 190 1.40 2.89 7.15
C THR A 190 2.62 1.97 7.28
N SER A 191 3.33 2.02 8.42
CA SER A 191 4.46 1.13 8.69
C SER A 191 4.04 -0.34 8.77
N LEU A 192 2.91 -0.63 9.41
CA LEU A 192 2.37 -1.98 9.49
C LEU A 192 1.96 -2.48 8.10
N ASP A 193 1.23 -1.67 7.34
CA ASP A 193 0.82 -2.02 5.97
C ASP A 193 2.00 -2.32 5.06
N LEU A 194 3.06 -1.51 5.16
CA LEU A 194 4.29 -1.72 4.39
C LEU A 194 4.97 -3.05 4.75
N LEU A 195 5.06 -3.37 6.05
CA LEU A 195 5.60 -4.65 6.52
C LEU A 195 4.80 -5.82 5.95
N LEU A 196 3.46 -5.78 6.07
CA LEU A 196 2.59 -6.84 5.59
C LEU A 196 2.67 -7.02 4.08
N LEU A 197 2.60 -5.93 3.33
CA LEU A 197 2.60 -5.96 1.87
C LEU A 197 3.95 -6.43 1.33
N THR A 198 5.05 -5.94 1.88
CA THR A 198 6.40 -6.28 1.40
C THR A 198 6.68 -7.77 1.58
N GLU A 199 6.42 -8.30 2.77
CA GLU A 199 6.63 -9.72 3.09
C GLU A 199 5.73 -10.63 2.24
N TRP A 200 4.46 -10.27 2.08
CA TRP A 200 3.53 -11.04 1.26
C TRP A 200 3.91 -11.04 -0.21
N VAL A 201 4.23 -9.87 -0.78
CA VAL A 201 4.62 -9.73 -2.18
C VAL A 201 5.91 -10.48 -2.46
N GLN A 202 6.91 -10.34 -1.59
CA GLN A 202 8.16 -11.07 -1.72
C GLN A 202 7.91 -12.58 -1.71
N TRP A 203 7.22 -13.08 -0.69
CA TRP A 203 6.97 -14.52 -0.53
C TRP A 203 6.19 -15.10 -1.72
N LYS A 204 5.07 -14.49 -2.12
CA LYS A 204 4.25 -15.02 -3.22
C LYS A 204 5.00 -15.01 -4.56
N ASN A 205 5.80 -13.97 -4.80
CA ASN A 205 6.62 -13.87 -6.01
C ASN A 205 7.71 -14.93 -6.02
N GLU A 206 8.42 -15.13 -4.91
CA GLU A 206 9.42 -16.20 -4.78
C GLU A 206 8.80 -17.58 -5.07
N LYS A 207 7.61 -17.88 -4.55
CA LYS A 207 6.95 -19.17 -4.76
C LYS A 207 6.54 -19.39 -6.21
N ILE A 208 5.84 -18.44 -6.83
CA ILE A 208 5.41 -18.62 -8.22
C ILE A 208 6.60 -18.62 -9.18
N MET A 209 7.63 -17.81 -8.92
CA MET A 209 8.84 -17.81 -9.74
C MET A 209 9.59 -19.15 -9.64
N ALA A 210 9.66 -19.78 -8.47
CA ALA A 210 10.24 -21.11 -8.32
C ALA A 210 9.50 -22.18 -9.15
N TRP A 211 8.17 -22.04 -9.32
CA TRP A 211 7.40 -22.91 -10.22
C TRP A 211 7.70 -22.62 -11.69
N LEU A 212 7.60 -21.34 -12.08
CA LEU A 212 7.80 -20.89 -13.46
C LEU A 212 9.21 -21.20 -13.97
N LEU A 213 10.22 -21.07 -13.11
CA LEU A 213 11.63 -21.33 -13.41
C LEU A 213 12.04 -22.79 -13.21
N SER A 214 11.09 -23.71 -13.02
CA SER A 214 11.41 -25.14 -13.04
C SER A 214 11.94 -25.53 -14.42
N GLU A 215 12.95 -26.39 -14.44
CA GLU A 215 13.74 -26.74 -15.64
C GLU A 215 12.83 -27.14 -16.81
N TRP A 216 11.98 -28.15 -16.61
CA TRP A 216 11.07 -28.65 -17.64
C TRP A 216 10.04 -27.61 -18.11
N LYS A 217 9.55 -26.75 -17.19
CA LYS A 217 8.51 -25.75 -17.51
C LYS A 217 9.11 -24.60 -18.31
N THR A 218 10.30 -24.14 -17.93
CA THR A 218 11.03 -23.09 -18.64
C THR A 218 11.38 -23.52 -20.05
N GLU A 219 11.85 -24.76 -20.22
CA GLU A 219 12.17 -25.32 -21.54
C GLU A 219 10.93 -25.45 -22.44
N GLU A 220 9.83 -25.96 -21.89
CA GLU A 220 8.54 -26.03 -22.61
C GLU A 220 7.99 -24.67 -22.97
N ASP A 221 7.95 -23.73 -22.02
CA ASP A 221 7.43 -22.39 -22.23
C ASP A 221 8.28 -21.67 -23.30
N THR A 222 9.61 -21.87 -23.27
CA THR A 222 10.52 -21.35 -24.30
C THR A 222 10.23 -21.97 -25.67
N TYR A 223 10.08 -23.30 -25.73
CA TYR A 223 9.78 -24.02 -26.97
C TYR A 223 8.46 -23.55 -27.59
N TRP A 224 7.38 -23.49 -26.82
CA TRP A 224 6.07 -23.07 -27.35
C TRP A 224 6.02 -21.58 -27.67
N SER A 225 6.72 -20.73 -26.92
CA SER A 225 6.84 -19.30 -27.25
C SER A 225 7.57 -19.10 -28.59
N GLN A 226 8.71 -19.77 -28.79
CA GLN A 226 9.40 -19.77 -30.08
C GLN A 226 8.53 -20.36 -31.20
N TRP A 227 7.82 -21.45 -30.89
CA TRP A 227 6.88 -22.06 -31.81
C TRP A 227 5.82 -21.04 -32.22
N GLU A 228 5.22 -20.26 -31.32
CA GLU A 228 4.22 -19.21 -31.63
C GLU A 228 4.74 -18.16 -32.62
N HIS A 229 6.00 -17.77 -32.53
CA HIS A 229 6.64 -16.78 -33.41
C HIS A 229 7.10 -17.33 -34.78
N SER A 230 7.11 -18.65 -34.98
CA SER A 230 7.57 -19.27 -36.24
C SER A 230 6.53 -19.26 -37.38
N THR A 231 6.89 -19.73 -38.58
CA THR A 231 6.11 -19.64 -39.83
C THR A 231 4.70 -20.25 -39.73
N TRP A 232 3.72 -19.63 -40.41
CA TRP A 232 2.31 -20.06 -40.40
C TRP A 232 2.07 -21.52 -40.85
N LEU A 233 2.98 -22.10 -41.64
CA LEU A 233 2.88 -23.49 -42.12
C LEU A 233 2.84 -24.53 -40.98
N LYS A 234 3.36 -24.20 -39.80
CA LYS A 234 3.29 -25.07 -38.60
C LYS A 234 1.86 -25.37 -38.14
N TRP A 235 0.92 -24.46 -38.41
CA TRP A 235 -0.49 -24.61 -38.01
C TRP A 235 -1.20 -25.73 -38.78
N LEU A 236 -0.60 -26.20 -39.88
CA LEU A 236 -1.06 -27.36 -40.64
C LEU A 236 -0.70 -28.69 -39.96
N ASN A 237 0.27 -28.69 -39.04
CA ASN A 237 0.62 -29.87 -38.24
C ASN A 237 -0.36 -30.01 -37.06
N LEU A 238 -1.39 -30.83 -37.26
CA LEU A 238 -2.46 -31.07 -36.29
C LEU A 238 -1.94 -31.62 -34.95
N THR A 239 -0.89 -32.44 -34.97
CA THR A 239 -0.29 -33.00 -33.75
C THR A 239 0.35 -31.90 -32.92
N GLN A 240 1.24 -31.09 -33.51
CA GLN A 240 1.87 -29.97 -32.80
C GLN A 240 0.85 -28.96 -32.29
N LYS A 241 -0.20 -28.69 -33.08
CA LYS A 241 -1.30 -27.83 -32.66
C LYS A 241 -2.06 -28.40 -31.44
N LYS A 242 -2.28 -29.73 -31.37
CA LYS A 242 -2.89 -30.38 -30.20
C LYS A 242 -2.04 -30.17 -28.94
N HIS A 243 -0.73 -30.38 -29.02
CA HIS A 243 0.17 -30.16 -27.89
C HIS A 243 0.20 -28.68 -27.45
N TRP A 244 0.27 -27.75 -28.40
CA TRP A 244 0.23 -26.32 -28.09
C TRP A 244 -1.07 -25.91 -27.38
N LEU A 245 -2.23 -26.41 -27.84
CA LEU A 245 -3.51 -26.15 -27.19
C LEU A 245 -3.53 -26.70 -25.75
N LYS A 246 -2.97 -27.89 -25.53
CA LYS A 246 -2.86 -28.49 -24.19
C LYS A 246 -1.96 -27.68 -23.26
N TRP A 247 -0.83 -27.21 -23.77
CA TRP A 247 0.05 -26.29 -23.05
C TRP A 247 -0.66 -24.99 -22.65
N LYS A 248 -1.38 -24.34 -23.58
CA LYS A 248 -2.19 -23.14 -23.30
C LYS A 248 -3.28 -23.40 -22.26
N GLU A 249 -4.05 -24.47 -22.42
CA GLU A 249 -5.12 -24.89 -21.52
C GLU A 249 -4.57 -25.11 -20.09
N ARG A 250 -3.42 -25.76 -19.98
CA ARG A 250 -2.76 -25.99 -18.69
C ARG A 250 -2.27 -24.69 -18.06
N ASN A 251 -1.55 -23.84 -18.79
CA ASN A 251 -1.05 -22.58 -18.25
C ASN A 251 -2.20 -21.66 -17.79
N HIS A 252 -3.31 -21.65 -18.53
CA HIS A 252 -4.51 -20.93 -18.10
C HIS A 252 -5.08 -21.50 -16.79
N ARG A 253 -5.28 -22.81 -16.71
CA ARG A 253 -5.80 -23.48 -15.51
C ARG A 253 -4.89 -23.27 -14.28
N GLU A 254 -3.58 -23.43 -14.44
CA GLU A 254 -2.60 -23.19 -13.37
C GLU A 254 -2.70 -21.73 -12.88
N GLY A 255 -2.80 -20.76 -13.80
CA GLY A 255 -2.96 -19.35 -13.47
C GLY A 255 -4.26 -19.04 -12.72
N GLU A 256 -5.39 -19.63 -13.12
CA GLU A 256 -6.67 -19.48 -12.41
C GLU A 256 -6.64 -20.10 -11.02
N GLN A 257 -6.06 -21.29 -10.88
CA GLN A 257 -5.91 -21.96 -9.59
C GLN A 257 -5.02 -21.16 -8.63
N TRP A 258 -3.89 -20.66 -9.12
CA TRP A 258 -3.01 -19.77 -8.35
C TRP A 258 -3.72 -18.49 -7.92
N SER A 259 -4.42 -17.82 -8.83
CA SER A 259 -5.12 -16.57 -8.55
C SER A 259 -6.23 -16.76 -7.52
N THR A 260 -6.98 -17.86 -7.63
CA THR A 260 -8.03 -18.23 -6.68
C THR A 260 -7.45 -18.54 -5.31
N TRP A 261 -6.36 -19.31 -5.28
CA TRP A 261 -5.66 -19.63 -4.03
C TRP A 261 -5.14 -18.35 -3.36
N LEU A 262 -4.48 -17.45 -4.10
CA LEU A 262 -4.03 -16.16 -3.59
C LEU A 262 -5.17 -15.35 -2.99
N HIS A 263 -6.30 -15.21 -3.71
CA HIS A 263 -7.44 -14.45 -3.23
C HIS A 263 -7.98 -15.00 -1.89
N VAL A 264 -8.08 -16.33 -1.75
CA VAL A 264 -8.49 -16.95 -0.48
C VAL A 264 -7.48 -16.63 0.62
N LYS A 265 -6.18 -16.76 0.35
CA LYS A 265 -5.13 -16.52 1.36
C LYS A 265 -4.98 -15.06 1.74
N GLU A 266 -5.09 -14.12 0.80
CA GLU A 266 -5.05 -12.68 1.07
C GLU A 266 -6.20 -12.27 1.98
N ASN A 267 -7.41 -12.79 1.76
CA ASN A 267 -8.54 -12.52 2.65
C ASN A 267 -8.28 -13.04 4.07
N VAL A 268 -7.80 -14.28 4.23
CA VAL A 268 -7.48 -14.83 5.56
C VAL A 268 -6.37 -14.02 6.22
N TYR A 269 -5.29 -13.75 5.52
CA TYR A 269 -4.08 -13.09 6.02
C TYR A 269 -4.29 -11.62 6.41
N ILE A 270 -5.05 -10.87 5.59
CA ILE A 270 -5.32 -9.45 5.81
C ILE A 270 -6.39 -9.30 6.89
N PHE A 271 -7.53 -10.01 6.80
CA PHE A 271 -8.65 -9.73 7.70
C PHE A 271 -8.51 -10.34 9.10
N SER A 272 -7.87 -11.51 9.29
CA SER A 272 -7.80 -12.11 10.64
C SER A 272 -6.88 -11.36 11.60
N GLU A 273 -5.95 -10.57 11.08
CA GLU A 273 -4.83 -10.05 11.87
C GLU A 273 -4.91 -8.54 12.16
N TRP A 274 -5.85 -7.81 11.54
CA TRP A 274 -6.12 -6.40 11.84
C TRP A 274 -6.77 -6.18 13.21
N ASN A 275 -7.27 -7.23 13.85
CA ASN A 275 -8.00 -7.15 15.10
C ASN A 275 -7.11 -6.65 16.26
N ASN A 276 -5.87 -7.14 16.36
CA ASN A 276 -4.98 -6.78 17.49
C ASN A 276 -4.54 -5.32 17.44
N TRP A 277 -4.20 -4.81 16.25
CA TRP A 277 -3.88 -3.40 16.05
C TRP A 277 -5.09 -2.51 16.37
N SER A 278 -6.28 -2.89 15.91
CA SER A 278 -7.49 -2.11 16.19
C SER A 278 -7.80 -2.04 17.68
N ILE A 279 -7.63 -3.14 18.42
CA ILE A 279 -7.81 -3.15 19.88
C ILE A 279 -6.79 -2.23 20.54
N TRP A 280 -5.51 -2.41 20.22
CA TRP A 280 -4.42 -1.59 20.77
C TRP A 280 -4.63 -0.10 20.50
N LYS A 281 -5.00 0.26 19.27
CA LYS A 281 -5.28 1.65 18.87
C LYS A 281 -6.39 2.26 19.71
N ASN A 282 -7.51 1.56 19.87
CA ASN A 282 -8.64 2.05 20.67
C ASN A 282 -8.24 2.27 22.13
N GLU A 283 -7.48 1.35 22.73
CA GLU A 283 -6.96 1.47 24.09
C GLU A 283 -6.03 2.69 24.24
N LYS A 284 -5.16 2.94 23.25
CA LYS A 284 -4.24 4.09 23.27
C LYS A 284 -4.94 5.41 23.03
N GLU A 285 -5.94 5.46 22.16
CA GLU A 285 -6.76 6.64 21.94
C GLU A 285 -7.50 7.03 23.24
N GLU A 286 -8.11 6.06 23.93
CA GLU A 286 -8.77 6.31 25.22
C GLU A 286 -7.79 6.84 26.27
N PHE A 287 -6.63 6.20 26.40
CA PHE A 287 -5.57 6.66 27.30
C PHE A 287 -5.15 8.10 26.95
N PHE A 288 -4.90 8.38 25.68
CA PHE A 288 -4.44 9.68 25.22
C PHE A 288 -5.45 10.77 25.53
N TYR A 289 -6.74 10.55 25.28
CA TYR A 289 -7.75 11.55 25.56
C TYR A 289 -7.82 11.90 27.05
N LYS A 290 -7.68 10.90 27.93
CA LYS A 290 -7.62 11.14 29.37
C LYS A 290 -6.36 11.93 29.76
N TRP A 291 -5.19 11.46 29.32
CA TRP A 291 -3.91 12.12 29.56
C TRP A 291 -3.90 13.58 29.06
N MET A 292 -4.51 13.82 27.90
CA MET A 292 -4.63 15.14 27.29
C MET A 292 -5.47 16.10 28.15
N GLU A 293 -6.63 15.66 28.65
CA GLU A 293 -7.45 16.49 29.54
C GLU A 293 -6.72 16.81 30.85
N ASP A 294 -6.03 15.81 31.43
CA ASP A 294 -5.26 15.98 32.66
C ASP A 294 -4.11 16.99 32.45
N THR A 295 -3.37 16.86 31.34
CA THR A 295 -2.29 17.78 30.96
C THR A 295 -2.80 19.20 30.74
N ILE A 296 -3.94 19.37 30.05
CA ILE A 296 -4.55 20.69 29.84
C ILE A 296 -4.92 21.34 31.19
N ASN A 297 -5.50 20.57 32.11
CA ASN A 297 -5.88 21.08 33.42
C ASN A 297 -4.65 21.47 34.26
N GLU A 298 -3.59 20.67 34.23
CA GLU A 298 -2.32 20.98 34.89
C GLU A 298 -1.68 22.26 34.30
N TRP A 299 -1.61 22.34 32.98
CA TRP A 299 -1.10 23.50 32.25
C TRP A 299 -1.84 24.80 32.62
N ILE A 300 -3.17 24.71 32.82
CA ILE A 300 -4.01 25.81 33.30
C ILE A 300 -3.71 26.19 34.76
N ASN A 301 -3.66 25.20 35.65
CA ASN A 301 -3.47 25.43 37.07
C ASN A 301 -2.11 26.08 37.37
N GLU A 302 -1.08 25.67 36.64
CA GLU A 302 0.28 26.19 36.80
C GLU A 302 0.54 27.46 35.97
N LYS A 303 -0.46 27.94 35.22
CA LYS A 303 -0.37 29.10 34.33
C LYS A 303 0.87 29.06 33.44
N ARG A 304 1.09 27.92 32.78
CA ARG A 304 2.31 27.62 32.01
C ARG A 304 2.58 28.64 30.88
N TRP A 305 1.56 29.38 30.41
CA TRP A 305 1.72 30.50 29.48
C TRP A 305 2.65 31.61 29.98
N ASN A 306 2.84 31.78 31.28
CA ASN A 306 3.77 32.79 31.80
C ASN A 306 5.22 32.53 31.33
N THR A 307 5.59 31.26 31.12
CA THR A 307 6.91 30.88 30.59
C THR A 307 7.08 31.25 29.12
N LEU A 308 5.99 31.42 28.38
CA LEU A 308 5.97 31.87 26.99
C LEU A 308 6.08 33.39 26.89
N VAL A 309 5.45 34.12 27.82
CA VAL A 309 5.44 35.59 27.83
C VAL A 309 6.74 36.18 28.38
N SER A 310 7.41 35.48 29.31
CA SER A 310 8.64 35.98 29.94
C SER A 310 9.86 36.01 29.01
N THR A 311 9.92 35.19 27.97
CA THR A 311 11.08 35.13 27.05
C THR A 311 11.07 36.19 25.96
N ASP A 312 9.92 36.79 25.64
CA ASP A 312 9.82 37.92 24.70
C ASP A 312 10.34 39.24 25.28
N ASN A 313 10.44 39.36 26.61
CA ASN A 313 10.97 40.59 27.23
C ASN A 313 12.50 40.63 27.32
N ASP A 314 13.18 39.50 27.06
CA ASP A 314 14.64 39.34 27.16
C ASP A 314 15.32 39.12 25.79
N SER A 315 14.59 39.22 24.68
CA SER A 315 15.11 39.17 23.28
C SER A 315 14.96 40.53 22.60
#